data_AF-A0A524I8J8-F1
#
_entry.id   AF-A0A524I8J8-F1
#
_cell.length_a   1.000
_cell.length_b   1.000
_cell.length_c   1.000
_cell.angle_alpha   90.00
_cell.angle_beta   90.00
_cell.angle_gamma   90.00
#
_symmetry.space_group_name_H-M   'P 1'
#
loop_
_entity.id
_entity.type
_entity.pdbx_description
1 polymer ?
#
loop_
_entity_poly.entity_id
_entity_poly.type
_entity_poly.pdbx_seq_one_letter_code
_entity_poly.pdbx_strand_id
1 'polypeptide(L)'
;MKSVFGLIIGNRGFFPAQLVREGREDILKALKACGCGAVVLDEKDSQFGSVETLEDAKKCAALFRKNAEKIDGIIISLPNFGDERAAAGAIQMSG
;
A
#
# COMPACT_ATOMS: atom_id res chain seq x y z
N MET A 1 -9.91 20.91 0.53
CA MET A 1 -10.25 19.46 0.60
C MET A 1 -8.93 18.71 0.68
N LYS A 2 -8.80 17.70 1.56
CA LYS A 2 -7.56 16.95 1.77
C LYS A 2 -7.58 15.71 0.88
N SER A 3 -6.70 15.60 -0.11
CA SER A 3 -6.62 14.43 -0.97
C SER A 3 -6.21 13.20 -0.18
N VAL A 4 -6.84 12.05 -0.43
CA VAL A 4 -6.55 10.78 0.21
C VAL A 4 -6.16 9.76 -0.85
N PHE A 5 -5.01 9.13 -0.66
CA PHE A 5 -4.48 8.14 -1.58
C PHE A 5 -4.68 6.72 -1.05
N GLY A 6 -5.04 5.79 -1.92
CA GLY A 6 -4.81 4.36 -1.68
C GLY A 6 -3.30 4.12 -1.80
N LEU A 7 -2.66 3.67 -0.73
CA LEU A 7 -1.22 3.45 -0.71
C LEU A 7 -0.93 1.95 -0.63
N ILE A 8 -0.20 1.45 -1.63
CA ILE A 8 0.33 0.09 -1.67
C ILE A 8 1.82 0.16 -1.37
N ILE A 9 2.27 -0.55 -0.34
CA ILE A 9 3.69 -0.78 -0.07
C ILE A 9 4.03 -2.16 -0.65
N GLY A 10 4.81 -2.23 -1.72
CA GLY A 10 5.28 -3.49 -2.26
C GLY A 10 6.35 -4.12 -1.37
N ASN A 11 6.42 -5.45 -1.39
CA ASN A 11 7.53 -6.20 -0.83
C ASN A 11 7.96 -7.30 -1.80
N ARG A 12 9.23 -7.69 -1.69
CA ARG A 12 9.82 -8.87 -2.30
C ARG A 12 10.69 -9.55 -1.26
N GLY A 13 10.25 -10.72 -0.79
CA GLY A 13 10.86 -11.46 0.33
C GLY A 13 12.29 -11.95 0.10
N PHE A 14 12.85 -11.78 -1.10
CA PHE A 14 14.27 -11.98 -1.38
C PHE A 14 15.16 -10.83 -0.88
N PHE A 15 14.60 -9.62 -0.72
CA PHE A 15 15.33 -8.43 -0.27
C PHE A 15 15.08 -8.11 1.21
N PRO A 16 15.95 -7.32 1.86
CA PRO A 16 15.82 -7.01 3.28
C PRO A 16 14.48 -6.36 3.64
N ALA A 17 13.72 -6.99 4.54
CA ALA A 17 12.39 -6.53 4.91
C ALA A 17 12.41 -5.20 5.71
N GLN A 18 13.55 -4.81 6.27
CA GLN A 18 13.73 -3.51 6.92
C GLN A 18 13.47 -2.33 5.97
N LEU A 19 13.84 -2.47 4.69
CA LEU A 19 13.61 -1.44 3.68
C LEU A 19 12.11 -1.17 3.46
N VAL A 20 11.27 -2.20 3.62
CA VAL A 20 9.80 -2.08 3.52
C VAL A 20 9.26 -1.24 4.67
N ARG A 21 9.70 -1.53 5.91
CA ARG A 21 9.31 -0.76 7.09
C ARG A 21 9.72 0.70 6.97
N GLU A 22 10.98 0.96 6.61
CA GLU A 22 11.52 2.31 6.43
C GLU A 22 10.80 3.06 5.30
N GLY A 23 10.64 2.43 4.14
CA GLY A 23 9.94 3.02 3.00
C GLY A 23 8.46 3.32 3.28
N ARG A 24 7.78 2.48 4.08
CA ARG A 24 6.43 2.76 4.58
C ARG A 24 6.41 4.00 5.46
N GLU A 25 7.30 4.09 6.45
CA GLU A 25 7.37 5.23 7.35
C GLU A 25 7.64 6.54 6.58
N ASP A 26 8.55 6.50 5.61
CA ASP A 26 8.94 7.67 4.82
C ASP A 26 7.80 8.19 3.94
N ILE A 27 7.10 7.31 3.20
CA ILE A 27 5.99 7.74 2.35
C ILE A 27 4.80 8.25 3.18
N LEU A 28 4.52 7.66 4.34
CA LEU A 28 3.47 8.14 5.24
C LEU A 28 3.81 9.51 5.83
N LYS A 29 5.07 9.73 6.22
CA LYS A 29 5.56 11.05 6.66
C LYS A 29 5.44 12.08 5.53
N ALA A 30 5.85 11.73 4.31
CA ALA A 30 5.76 12.62 3.14
C ALA A 30 4.31 13.00 2.83
N LEU A 31 3.39 12.02 2.78
CA LEU A 31 1.97 12.29 2.57
C LEU A 31 1.38 13.19 3.66
N LYS A 32 1.73 12.94 4.93
CA LYS A 32 1.31 13.79 6.04
C LYS A 32 1.83 15.22 5.91
N ALA A 33 3.10 15.40 5.53
CA ALA A 33 3.71 16.71 5.32
C ALA A 33 3.06 17.50 4.18
N CYS A 34 2.65 16.80 3.11
CA CYS A 34 1.87 17.37 2.01
C CYS A 34 0.40 17.66 2.37
N GLY A 35 -0.03 17.36 3.60
CA GLY A 35 -1.42 17.52 4.02
C GLY A 35 -2.36 16.48 3.42
N CYS A 36 -1.86 15.36 2.89
CA CYS A 36 -2.62 14.27 2.28
C CYS A 36 -2.95 13.15 3.29
N GLY A 37 -3.98 12.37 2.99
CA GLY A 37 -4.35 11.15 3.73
C GLY A 37 -3.90 9.89 2.99
N ALA A 38 -3.88 8.76 3.70
CA ALA A 38 -3.56 7.46 3.12
C ALA A 38 -4.51 6.38 3.65
N VAL A 39 -5.01 5.54 2.74
CA VAL A 39 -5.62 4.25 3.06
C VAL A 39 -4.58 3.19 2.70
N VAL A 40 -4.04 2.50 3.70
CA VAL A 40 -2.95 1.53 3.55
C VAL A 40 -3.22 0.31 4.42
N LEU A 41 -2.79 -0.87 3.99
CA LEU A 41 -2.84 -2.09 4.80
C LEU A 41 -2.13 -1.87 6.15
N ASP A 42 -2.72 -2.40 7.21
CA ASP A 42 -2.16 -2.33 8.56
C ASP A 42 -1.02 -3.34 8.72
N GLU A 43 -0.07 -3.05 9.61
CA GLU A 43 1.07 -3.93 9.89
C GLU A 43 0.68 -5.29 10.48
N LYS A 44 -0.55 -5.41 11.01
CA LYS A 44 -1.09 -6.70 11.46
C LYS A 44 -1.71 -7.55 10.34
N ASP A 45 -2.05 -6.93 9.22
CA ASP A 45 -2.79 -7.61 8.14
C ASP A 45 -1.82 -8.30 7.16
N SER A 46 -0.56 -7.85 7.10
CA SER A 46 0.57 -8.46 6.38
C SER A 46 1.90 -7.94 6.92
N GLN A 47 3.04 -8.51 6.48
CA GLN A 47 4.36 -8.08 6.94
C GLN A 47 4.58 -6.57 6.70
N PHE A 48 4.66 -5.78 7.76
CA PHE A 48 4.73 -4.30 7.69
C PHE A 48 3.59 -3.65 6.87
N GLY A 49 2.47 -4.35 6.70
CA GLY A 49 1.35 -3.90 5.87
C GLY A 49 1.71 -3.81 4.39
N SER A 50 2.64 -4.65 3.93
CA SER A 50 3.03 -4.73 2.52
C SER A 50 2.13 -5.65 1.70
N VAL A 51 2.15 -5.48 0.38
CA VAL A 51 1.51 -6.37 -0.60
C VAL A 51 2.60 -7.11 -1.36
N GLU A 52 2.64 -8.42 -1.19
CA GLU A 52 3.57 -9.31 -1.89
C GLU A 52 2.86 -10.55 -2.44
N THR A 53 1.92 -11.11 -1.69
CA THR A 53 1.19 -12.31 -2.08
C THR A 53 -0.19 -11.98 -2.65
N LEU A 54 -0.80 -12.97 -3.32
CA LEU A 54 -2.20 -12.87 -3.76
C LEU A 54 -3.16 -12.63 -2.59
N GLU A 55 -2.89 -13.21 -1.42
CA GLU A 55 -3.72 -13.02 -0.23
C GLU A 55 -3.60 -11.58 0.30
N ASP A 56 -2.40 -11.00 0.29
CA ASP A 56 -2.22 -9.58 0.64
C ASP A 56 -2.93 -8.67 -0.37
N ALA A 57 -2.85 -9.00 -1.66
CA ALA A 57 -3.55 -8.27 -2.71
C ALA A 57 -5.07 -8.28 -2.50
N LYS A 58 -5.66 -9.43 -2.11
CA LYS A 58 -7.10 -9.53 -1.77
C LYS A 58 -7.46 -8.68 -0.56
N LYS A 59 -6.64 -8.68 0.50
CA LYS A 59 -6.87 -7.85 1.69
C LYS A 59 -6.81 -6.36 1.34
N CYS A 60 -5.80 -5.96 0.55
CA CYS A 60 -5.66 -4.58 0.07
C CYS A 60 -6.85 -4.17 -0.79
N ALA A 61 -7.27 -5.03 -1.72
CA ALA A 61 -8.42 -4.79 -2.58
C ALA A 61 -9.70 -4.58 -1.77
N ALA A 62 -9.94 -5.42 -0.75
CA ALA A 62 -11.09 -5.28 0.14
C ALA A 62 -11.05 -3.97 0.95
N LEU A 63 -9.86 -3.58 1.44
CA LEU A 63 -9.65 -2.31 2.13
C LEU A 63 -9.93 -1.11 1.21
N PHE A 64 -9.42 -1.15 -0.02
CA PHE A 64 -9.60 -0.08 -1.00
C PHE A 64 -11.06 0.03 -1.42
N ARG A 65 -11.71 -1.10 -1.73
CA ARG A 65 -13.14 -1.15 -2.05
C ARG A 65 -14.00 -0.53 -0.93
N LYS A 66 -13.70 -0.86 0.33
CA LYS A 66 -14.40 -0.30 1.50
C LYS A 66 -14.24 1.22 1.64
N ASN A 67 -13.18 1.80 1.07
CA ASN A 67 -12.88 3.22 1.14
C ASN A 67 -12.89 3.90 -0.23
N ALA A 68 -13.49 3.30 -1.26
CA ALA A 68 -13.39 3.75 -2.64
C ALA A 68 -13.86 5.21 -2.81
N GLU A 69 -14.96 5.59 -2.17
CA GLU A 69 -15.48 6.96 -2.19
C GLU A 69 -14.56 8.01 -1.55
N LYS A 70 -13.58 7.58 -0.75
CA LYS A 70 -12.61 8.46 -0.11
C LYS A 70 -11.29 8.53 -0.89
N ILE A 71 -11.00 7.59 -1.78
CA ILE A 71 -9.70 7.49 -2.43
C ILE A 71 -9.72 8.30 -3.73
N ASP A 72 -8.89 9.33 -3.81
CA ASP A 72 -8.78 10.21 -4.98
C ASP A 72 -7.77 9.67 -6.03
N GLY A 73 -6.90 8.75 -5.63
CA GLY A 73 -5.88 8.16 -6.48
C GLY A 73 -5.07 7.10 -5.75
N ILE A 74 -4.22 6.37 -6.49
CA ILE A 74 -3.41 5.27 -5.94
C ILE A 74 -1.93 5.58 -6.08
N ILE A 75 -1.17 5.35 -5.01
CA ILE A 75 0.30 5.39 -4.99
C ILE A 75 0.82 3.97 -4.71
N ILE A 76 1.77 3.52 -5.51
CA ILE A 76 2.52 2.29 -5.27
C ILE A 76 3.95 2.67 -4.92
N SER A 77 4.39 2.31 -3.71
CA SER A 77 5.78 2.43 -3.26
C SER A 77 6.44 1.06 -3.32
N LEU A 78 7.65 0.96 -3.86
CA LEU A 78 8.39 -0.31 -4.03
C LEU A 78 9.76 -0.24 -3.32
N PRO A 79 9.82 -0.21 -1.97
CA PRO A 79 11.05 0.13 -1.24
C PRO A 79 12.20 -0.86 -1.43
N ASN A 80 11.91 -2.13 -1.72
CA ASN A 80 12.90 -3.19 -1.88
C ASN A 80 12.69 -4.01 -3.15
N PHE A 81 12.16 -3.38 -4.22
CA PHE A 81 11.49 -4.09 -5.33
C PHE A 81 10.22 -4.79 -4.82
N GLY A 82 9.07 -4.65 -5.50
CA GLY A 82 7.83 -5.29 -5.05
C GLY A 82 7.42 -6.44 -5.97
N ASP A 83 6.39 -7.19 -5.59
CA ASP A 83 5.66 -8.02 -6.55
C ASP A 83 4.61 -7.15 -7.28
N GLU A 84 4.92 -6.77 -8.52
CA GLU A 84 4.06 -5.91 -9.33
C GLU A 84 2.74 -6.61 -9.69
N ARG A 85 2.71 -7.94 -9.73
CA ARG A 85 1.47 -8.69 -10.00
C ARG A 85 0.54 -8.62 -8.81
N ALA A 86 1.06 -8.74 -7.59
CA ALA A 86 0.26 -8.57 -6.38
C ALA A 86 -0.28 -7.13 -6.26
N ALA A 87 0.56 -6.12 -6.53
CA ALA A 87 0.12 -4.72 -6.52
C ALA A 87 -0.95 -4.43 -7.59
N ALA A 88 -0.72 -4.85 -8.84
CA ALA A 88 -1.69 -4.70 -9.92
C ALA A 88 -2.99 -5.48 -9.64
N GLY A 89 -2.87 -6.69 -9.08
CA GLY A 89 -4.01 -7.51 -8.67
C GLY A 89 -4.84 -6.83 -7.59
N ALA A 90 -4.22 -6.19 -6.60
CA ALA A 90 -4.93 -5.44 -5.56
C ALA A 90 -5.81 -4.33 -6.17
N ILE A 91 -5.28 -3.60 -7.16
CA ILE A 91 -6.02 -2.54 -7.87
C ILE A 91 -7.15 -3.15 -8.68
N GLN A 92 -6.85 -4.14 -9.53
CA GLN A 92 -7.85 -4.78 -10.39
C GLN A 92 -9.01 -5.40 -9.60
N MET A 93 -8.72 -6.00 -8.44
CA MET A 93 -9.74 -6.59 -7.59
C MET A 93 -10.50 -5.55 -6.76
N SER A 94 -10.01 -4.32 -6.61
CA SER A 94 -10.65 -3.31 -5.76
C SER A 94 -11.96 -2.77 -6.35
N GLY A 95 -12.13 -2.83 -7.67
CA GLY A 95 -13.29 -2.37 -8.42
C GLY A 95 -12.93 -1.21 -9.35
#